data_AF-A0A0W0FLD1-F1
#
_entry.id   AF-A0A0W0FLD1-F1
#
_cell.length_a   1.000
_cell.length_b   1.000
_cell.length_c   1.000
_cell.angle_alpha   90.00
_cell.angle_beta   90.00
_cell.angle_gamma   90.00
#
_symmetry.space_group_name_H-M   'P 1'
#
loop_
_entity.id
_entity.type
_entity.pdbx_description
1 polymer ?
#
loop_
_entity_poly.entity_id
_entity_poly.type
_entity_poly.pdbx_seq_one_letter_code
_entity_poly.pdbx_strand_id
1 'polypeptide(L)'
;MSRPSSSSRHVNDLLHTLRGEQFRHSQNQRKSRTHLSSSSFPRHSPTLPLNIIGLEYTSESGDTSLVKPVVEASKKYSGPPPPKSWTSPSRTDITTTTSWRKQALSLIFREWNALSDSVLPLTLICLRMVLSHTTSTEFIDEIVPCLPPHLRLQLLRDTAIHSPLHNDILYSLLKDEGHIDGELIIVGPTASIKEDHFLRASDDASQTSHDWDSDVWSPNPLRTLVIMSTKLPSSFLSTLPPTITRLALINLHSPIPLHRLPGACPLLEILDLSYNRWLQTMSDETSKSLERLDWRRWNYLRILGIRECGMSQEIISRVNRAKLEDVEIIQ
;
A
#
# COMPACT_ATOMS: atom_id res chain seq x y z
N MET A 1 21.26 7.60 80.50
CA MET A 1 20.38 7.48 79.32
C MET A 1 21.23 7.62 78.07
N SER A 2 21.57 6.50 77.43
CA SER A 2 22.52 6.44 76.32
C SER A 2 21.76 6.38 75.00
N ARG A 3 21.99 7.35 74.10
CA ARG A 3 21.36 7.41 72.77
C ARG A 3 21.89 6.27 71.88
N PRO A 4 21.03 5.51 71.17
CA PRO A 4 21.49 4.52 70.20
C PRO A 4 22.13 5.23 68.99
N SER A 5 23.30 4.75 68.59
CA SER A 5 24.09 5.26 67.47
C SER A 5 23.38 5.00 66.13
N SER A 6 23.20 6.07 65.35
CA SER A 6 22.53 6.08 64.05
C SER A 6 23.34 5.49 62.89
N SER A 7 24.55 4.97 63.15
CA SER A 7 25.45 4.52 62.09
C SER A 7 25.05 3.18 61.44
N SER A 8 24.31 2.32 62.15
CA SER A 8 23.95 0.99 61.64
C SER A 8 22.88 1.01 60.55
N ARG A 9 22.01 2.03 60.53
CA ARG A 9 20.96 2.15 59.50
C ARG A 9 21.52 2.59 58.14
N HIS A 10 22.56 3.42 58.15
CA HIS A 10 23.16 3.96 56.93
C HIS A 10 23.84 2.87 56.08
N VAL A 11 24.45 1.86 56.71
CA VAL A 11 25.10 0.75 56.00
C VAL A 11 24.07 -0.15 55.30
N ASN A 12 22.93 -0.40 55.94
CA ASN A 12 21.85 -1.18 55.33
C ASN A 12 21.22 -0.46 54.14
N ASP A 13 21.01 0.86 54.25
CA ASP A 13 20.49 1.65 53.13
C ASP A 13 21.47 1.67 51.94
N LEU A 14 22.78 1.76 52.22
CA LEU A 14 23.81 1.70 51.19
C LEU A 14 23.85 0.33 50.48
N LEU A 15 23.75 -0.77 51.24
CA LEU A 15 23.72 -2.11 50.69
C LEU A 15 22.44 -2.39 49.88
N HIS A 16 21.29 -1.86 50.30
CA HIS A 16 20.05 -1.94 49.53
C HIS A 16 20.13 -1.16 48.22
N THR A 17 20.78 0.01 48.24
CA THR A 17 20.95 0.85 47.05
C THR A 17 21.89 0.20 46.04
N LEU A 18 23.05 -0.32 46.51
CA LEU A 18 24.03 -1.00 45.65
C LEU A 18 23.49 -2.30 45.04
N ARG A 19 22.71 -3.08 45.80
CA ARG A 19 22.05 -4.28 45.26
C ARG A 19 21.00 -3.94 44.21
N GLY A 20 20.24 -2.85 44.39
CA GLY A 20 19.26 -2.38 43.43
C GLY A 20 19.90 -1.90 42.12
N GLU A 21 21.05 -1.22 42.22
CA GLU A 21 21.76 -0.69 41.05
C GLU A 21 22.40 -1.79 40.21
N GLN A 22 23.08 -2.77 40.84
CA GLN A 22 23.60 -3.94 40.12
C GLN A 22 22.49 -4.73 39.41
N PHE A 23 21.34 -4.88 40.06
CA PHE A 23 20.19 -5.54 39.44
C PHE A 23 19.72 -4.78 38.19
N ARG A 24 19.56 -3.45 38.26
CA ARG A 24 19.16 -2.61 37.10
C ARG A 24 20.20 -2.64 35.97
N HIS A 25 21.49 -2.60 36.31
CA HIS A 25 22.56 -2.65 35.32
C HIS A 25 22.61 -4.02 34.61
N SER A 26 22.40 -5.12 35.35
CA SER A 26 22.33 -6.47 34.77
C SER A 26 21.13 -6.64 33.83
N GLN A 27 19.98 -6.03 34.14
CA GLN A 27 18.80 -6.05 33.29
C GLN A 27 19.01 -5.23 32.00
N ASN A 28 19.63 -4.06 32.10
CA ASN A 28 19.94 -3.22 30.94
C ASN A 28 20.98 -3.89 30.01
N GLN A 29 22.01 -4.54 30.57
CA GLN A 29 22.98 -5.28 29.76
C GLN A 29 22.36 -6.47 29.01
N ARG A 30 21.39 -7.14 29.62
CA ARG A 30 20.72 -8.30 29.00
C ARG A 30 19.73 -7.92 27.91
N LYS A 31 19.35 -6.64 27.77
CA LYS A 31 18.36 -6.12 26.79
C LYS A 31 17.05 -6.92 26.74
N SER A 32 16.76 -7.73 27.76
CA SER A 32 15.67 -8.70 27.75
C SER A 32 14.48 -8.12 28.49
N ARG A 33 13.50 -7.60 27.74
CA ARG A 33 12.20 -7.17 28.27
C ARG A 33 11.27 -8.33 28.63
N THR A 34 11.74 -9.57 28.55
CA THR A 34 10.94 -10.81 28.53
C THR A 34 10.48 -11.33 29.90
N HIS A 35 10.88 -10.73 31.02
CA HIS A 35 10.56 -11.28 32.35
C HIS A 35 9.40 -10.62 33.11
N LEU A 36 8.73 -9.61 32.54
CA LEU A 36 7.57 -8.97 33.18
C LEU A 36 6.21 -9.59 32.83
N SER A 37 6.17 -10.61 31.97
CA SER A 37 4.97 -11.42 31.72
C SER A 37 5.01 -12.68 32.57
N SER A 38 4.84 -12.53 33.89
CA SER A 38 4.46 -13.64 34.77
C SER A 38 2.93 -13.80 34.73
N SER A 39 2.42 -14.40 33.65
CA SER A 39 1.11 -15.03 33.65
C SER A 39 1.30 -16.54 33.48
N SER A 40 0.67 -17.25 34.40
CA SER A 40 0.55 -18.71 34.49
C SER A 40 0.29 -19.40 33.14
N PHE A 41 1.16 -20.31 32.72
CA PHE A 41 0.85 -21.30 31.69
C PHE A 41 1.31 -22.72 32.10
N PRO A 42 0.55 -23.78 31.70
CA PRO A 42 0.71 -25.15 32.18
C PRO A 42 1.80 -25.96 31.45
N ARG A 43 2.31 -26.98 32.14
CA ARG A 43 3.47 -27.83 31.78
C ARG A 43 3.21 -28.87 30.68
N HIS A 44 2.72 -28.47 29.51
CA HIS A 44 2.66 -29.38 28.34
C HIS A 44 2.93 -28.61 27.04
N SER A 45 4.21 -28.41 26.71
CA SER A 45 4.61 -28.02 25.34
C SER A 45 5.06 -29.26 24.56
N PRO A 46 4.58 -29.46 23.31
CA PRO A 46 5.04 -30.53 22.44
C PRO A 46 6.46 -30.26 21.92
N THR A 47 7.24 -31.33 21.74
CA THR A 47 8.66 -31.37 21.31
C THR A 47 8.88 -31.15 19.80
N LEU A 48 8.01 -30.41 19.13
CA LEU A 48 8.21 -30.05 17.71
C LEU A 48 8.81 -28.64 17.62
N PRO A 49 9.90 -28.43 16.85
CA PRO A 49 10.47 -27.11 16.67
C PRO A 49 9.47 -26.18 15.96
N LEU A 50 9.01 -25.16 16.69
CA LEU A 50 8.00 -24.18 16.28
C LEU A 50 8.38 -23.33 15.05
N ASN A 51 9.61 -23.43 14.54
CA ASN A 51 10.11 -22.57 13.46
C ASN A 51 9.68 -22.98 12.05
N ILE A 52 8.91 -24.06 11.86
CA ILE A 52 8.43 -24.47 10.53
C ILE A 52 6.98 -24.00 10.26
N ILE A 53 6.23 -23.63 11.30
CA ILE A 53 4.82 -23.18 11.18
C ILE A 53 4.68 -21.67 11.49
N GLY A 54 5.78 -20.99 11.77
CA GLY A 54 5.83 -19.54 11.99
C GLY A 54 5.74 -18.70 10.71
N LEU A 55 4.96 -19.13 9.70
CA LEU A 55 4.38 -18.17 8.78
C LEU A 55 3.30 -17.48 9.60
N GLU A 56 3.66 -16.38 10.27
CA GLU A 56 2.72 -15.53 11.02
C GLU A 56 1.68 -14.98 10.04
N TYR A 57 0.67 -15.79 9.72
CA TYR A 57 -0.65 -15.28 9.46
C TYR A 57 -1.11 -14.69 10.78
N THR A 58 -0.81 -13.42 10.99
CA THR A 58 -1.53 -12.59 11.95
C THR A 58 -3.00 -12.63 11.53
N SER A 59 -3.74 -13.58 12.08
CA SER A 59 -5.19 -13.53 12.12
C SER A 59 -5.56 -12.30 12.93
N GLU A 60 -5.65 -11.16 12.26
CA GLU A 60 -6.21 -9.93 12.80
C GLU A 60 -7.68 -10.20 13.11
N SER A 61 -7.97 -10.67 14.32
CA SER A 61 -9.29 -10.63 14.91
C SER A 61 -9.69 -9.15 15.02
N GLY A 62 -10.52 -8.71 14.07
CA GLY A 62 -10.99 -7.33 13.97
C GLY A 62 -11.88 -6.97 15.15
N ASP A 63 -11.32 -6.20 16.08
CA ASP A 63 -12.08 -5.49 17.10
C ASP A 63 -12.07 -4.00 16.74
N THR A 64 -13.07 -3.60 15.95
CA THR A 64 -13.30 -2.22 15.47
C THR A 64 -13.70 -1.30 16.63
N SER A 65 -12.71 -0.77 17.34
CA SER A 65 -12.90 0.35 18.26
C SER A 65 -12.84 1.68 17.51
N LEU A 66 -13.97 2.38 17.42
CA LEU A 66 -14.10 3.70 16.77
C LEU A 66 -13.29 4.78 17.52
N VAL A 67 -12.07 5.07 17.08
CA VAL A 67 -11.25 6.19 17.58
C VAL A 67 -11.50 7.44 16.75
N LYS A 68 -12.09 8.48 17.37
CA LYS A 68 -12.28 9.81 16.75
C LYS A 68 -10.92 10.46 16.40
N PRO A 69 -10.78 11.11 15.23
CA PRO A 69 -9.55 11.80 14.87
C PRO A 69 -9.45 13.14 15.60
N VAL A 70 -8.54 13.24 16.57
CA VAL A 70 -8.07 14.53 17.11
C VAL A 70 -7.08 15.12 16.10
N VAL A 71 -7.42 16.26 15.51
CA VAL A 71 -6.53 17.01 14.61
C VAL A 71 -5.54 17.79 15.47
N GLU A 72 -4.37 17.22 15.70
CA GLU A 72 -3.29 17.90 16.43
C GLU A 72 -2.65 18.96 15.53
N ALA A 73 -2.95 20.24 15.80
CA ALA A 73 -2.21 21.35 15.23
C ALA A 73 -0.73 21.23 15.63
N SER A 74 0.17 21.30 14.65
CA SER A 74 1.62 21.22 14.85
C SER A 74 2.09 22.35 15.78
N LYS A 75 2.29 22.05 17.06
CA LYS A 75 2.83 23.00 18.03
C LYS A 75 4.27 23.32 17.62
N LYS A 76 4.52 24.56 17.18
CA LYS A 76 5.87 25.08 16.98
C LYS A 76 6.47 25.34 18.36
N TYR A 77 7.38 24.49 18.79
CA TYR A 77 8.15 24.70 20.01
C TYR A 77 9.33 25.62 19.70
N SER A 78 9.58 26.62 20.56
CA SER A 78 10.78 27.44 20.49
C SER A 78 11.98 26.62 20.97
N GLY A 79 12.93 26.33 20.09
CA GLY A 79 14.15 25.59 20.41
C GLY A 79 14.59 24.64 19.29
N PRO A 80 15.75 23.98 19.44
CA PRO A 80 16.15 22.90 18.56
C PRO A 80 15.10 21.77 18.61
N PRO A 81 14.82 21.08 17.49
CA PRO A 81 13.83 20.02 17.46
C PRO A 81 14.20 18.90 18.45
N PRO A 82 13.22 18.28 19.13
CA PRO A 82 13.50 17.19 20.05
C PRO A 82 14.21 16.04 19.32
N PRO A 83 15.07 15.28 20.02
CA PRO A 83 15.70 14.09 19.45
C PRO A 83 14.64 13.16 18.83
N LYS A 84 14.95 12.51 17.69
CA LYS A 84 14.04 11.58 17.01
C LYS A 84 13.57 10.42 17.91
N SER A 85 14.32 10.09 18.96
CA SER A 85 13.96 9.09 19.95
C SER A 85 12.87 9.55 20.93
N TRP A 86 12.56 10.85 20.98
CA TRP A 86 11.56 11.46 21.87
C TRP A 86 10.26 11.82 21.15
N THR A 87 10.30 11.93 19.83
CA THR A 87 9.07 11.98 19.04
C THR A 87 8.46 10.59 19.07
N SER A 88 7.23 10.46 19.60
CA SER A 88 6.44 9.24 19.45
C SER A 88 6.52 8.81 17.99
N PRO A 89 6.72 7.51 17.70
CA PRO A 89 6.69 7.03 16.31
C PRO A 89 5.43 7.62 15.69
N SER A 90 5.61 8.40 14.62
CA SER A 90 4.53 9.09 13.94
C SER A 90 3.40 8.10 13.79
N ARG A 91 2.22 8.44 14.32
CA ARG A 91 0.99 7.62 14.31
C ARG A 91 1.02 6.72 13.08
N THR A 92 1.16 5.41 13.29
CA THR A 92 1.29 4.44 12.21
C THR A 92 0.21 4.74 11.19
N ASP A 93 0.64 5.07 9.98
CA ASP A 93 -0.27 5.51 8.94
C ASP A 93 -1.21 4.34 8.64
N ILE A 94 -2.49 4.50 8.96
CA ILE A 94 -3.52 3.45 8.79
C ILE A 94 -3.53 2.99 7.33
N THR A 95 -3.14 3.85 6.39
CA THR A 95 -3.06 3.53 4.96
C THR A 95 -1.94 2.53 4.61
N THR A 96 -1.06 2.22 5.55
CA THR A 96 0.00 1.22 5.39
C THR A 96 -0.35 -0.15 5.92
N THR A 97 -1.54 -0.33 6.53
CA THR A 97 -1.97 -1.66 7.00
C THR A 97 -2.46 -2.52 5.83
N THR A 98 -2.26 -3.83 5.96
CA THR A 98 -2.74 -4.82 4.98
C THR A 98 -4.26 -4.78 4.84
N SER A 99 -4.97 -4.68 5.95
CA SER A 99 -6.44 -4.59 5.99
C SER A 99 -6.95 -3.38 5.22
N TRP A 100 -6.32 -2.21 5.41
CA TRP A 100 -6.67 -1.01 4.65
C TRP A 100 -6.38 -1.17 3.16
N ARG A 101 -5.20 -1.69 2.77
CA ARG A 101 -4.88 -1.91 1.35
C ARG A 101 -5.82 -2.92 0.69
N LYS A 102 -6.20 -3.99 1.39
CA LYS A 102 -7.18 -4.97 0.91
C LYS A 102 -8.54 -4.30 0.67
N GLN A 103 -8.99 -3.46 1.60
CA GLN A 103 -10.24 -2.71 1.44
C GLN A 103 -10.16 -1.68 0.31
N ALA A 104 -9.07 -0.94 0.22
CA ALA A 104 -8.85 0.06 -0.81
C ALA A 104 -8.86 -0.56 -2.22
N LEU A 105 -8.16 -1.68 -2.41
CA LEU A 105 -8.06 -2.37 -3.70
C LEU A 105 -9.26 -3.27 -4.02
N SER A 106 -10.21 -3.42 -3.09
CA SER A 106 -11.34 -4.35 -3.22
C SER A 106 -12.21 -4.15 -4.47
N LEU A 107 -12.30 -2.91 -4.96
CA LEU A 107 -13.15 -2.54 -6.09
C LEU A 107 -12.54 -3.01 -7.42
N ILE A 108 -11.25 -2.76 -7.64
CA ILE A 108 -10.54 -3.24 -8.84
C ILE A 108 -10.34 -4.76 -8.78
N PHE A 109 -10.07 -5.30 -7.59
CA PHE A 109 -9.86 -6.73 -7.40
C PHE A 109 -11.15 -7.50 -7.13
N ARG A 110 -12.33 -6.96 -7.45
CA ARG A 110 -13.62 -7.64 -7.18
C ARG A 110 -13.67 -9.05 -7.76
N GLU A 111 -13.20 -9.21 -9.00
CA GLU A 111 -13.13 -10.51 -9.69
C GLU A 111 -12.08 -11.45 -9.08
N TRP A 112 -10.98 -10.91 -8.56
CA TRP A 112 -9.93 -11.68 -7.90
C TRP A 112 -10.33 -12.10 -6.48
N ASN A 113 -11.00 -11.22 -5.75
CA ASN A 113 -11.36 -11.45 -4.37
C ASN A 113 -12.36 -12.59 -4.21
N ALA A 114 -13.20 -12.83 -5.21
CA ALA A 114 -14.06 -14.01 -5.29
C ALA A 114 -13.27 -15.33 -5.18
N LEU A 115 -11.98 -15.33 -5.55
CA LEU A 115 -11.07 -16.46 -5.39
C LEU A 115 -10.26 -16.40 -4.08
N SER A 116 -10.11 -15.22 -3.48
CA SER A 116 -9.27 -14.99 -2.29
C SER A 116 -9.86 -15.44 -0.96
N ASP A 117 -11.16 -15.77 -0.92
CA ASP A 117 -11.77 -16.43 0.25
C ASP A 117 -11.29 -17.89 0.38
N SER A 118 -10.60 -18.41 -0.64
CA SER A 118 -9.91 -19.70 -0.60
C SER A 118 -8.46 -19.55 -0.11
N VAL A 119 -7.94 -20.64 0.47
CA VAL A 119 -6.55 -20.76 0.91
C VAL A 119 -5.61 -20.30 -0.21
N LEU A 120 -4.65 -19.42 0.12
CA LEU A 120 -3.66 -18.94 -0.85
C LEU A 120 -2.98 -20.13 -1.55
N PRO A 121 -2.86 -20.11 -2.89
CA PRO A 121 -2.17 -21.18 -3.60
C PRO A 121 -0.74 -21.37 -3.06
N LEU A 122 -0.33 -22.63 -2.91
CA LEU A 122 1.00 -22.98 -2.38
C LEU A 122 2.13 -22.26 -3.14
N THR A 123 1.98 -22.10 -4.46
CA THR A 123 2.92 -21.36 -5.32
C THR A 123 3.17 -19.95 -4.81
N LEU A 124 2.11 -19.21 -4.46
CA LEU A 124 2.21 -17.84 -3.97
C LEU A 124 2.84 -17.79 -2.57
N ILE A 125 2.51 -18.75 -1.70
CA ILE A 125 3.15 -18.88 -0.38
C ILE A 125 4.65 -19.10 -0.53
N CYS A 126 5.07 -20.02 -1.42
CA CYS A 126 6.48 -20.26 -1.72
C CYS A 126 7.16 -19.01 -2.28
N LEU A 127 6.54 -18.28 -3.21
CA LEU A 127 7.11 -17.05 -3.76
C LEU A 127 7.29 -15.96 -2.70
N ARG A 128 6.34 -15.82 -1.78
CA ARG A 128 6.48 -14.89 -0.64
C ARG A 128 7.64 -15.28 0.27
N MET A 129 7.80 -16.57 0.53
CA MET A 129 8.94 -17.07 1.31
C MET A 129 10.26 -16.79 0.60
N VAL A 130 10.35 -17.03 -0.71
CA VAL A 130 11.57 -16.71 -1.48
C VAL A 130 11.86 -15.21 -1.38
N LEU A 131 10.87 -14.37 -1.68
CA LEU A 131 11.00 -12.90 -1.63
C LEU A 131 11.44 -12.39 -0.25
N SER A 132 11.01 -13.03 0.85
CA SER A 132 11.40 -12.62 2.21
C SER A 132 12.80 -13.08 2.63
N HIS A 133 13.37 -14.09 1.97
CA HIS A 133 14.68 -14.67 2.31
C HIS A 133 15.79 -14.30 1.33
N THR A 134 15.44 -13.85 0.12
CA THR A 134 16.41 -13.41 -0.90
C THR A 134 16.65 -11.91 -0.82
N THR A 135 17.86 -11.49 -1.15
CA THR A 135 18.14 -10.07 -1.42
C THR A 135 17.42 -9.61 -2.70
N SER A 136 17.21 -8.29 -2.86
CA SER A 136 16.56 -7.75 -4.06
C SER A 136 17.30 -8.12 -5.34
N THR A 137 18.64 -8.13 -5.31
CA THR A 137 19.47 -8.49 -6.48
C THR A 137 19.37 -9.97 -6.82
N GLU A 138 19.48 -10.87 -5.83
CA GLU A 138 19.32 -12.32 -6.05
C GLU A 138 17.93 -12.66 -6.61
N PHE A 139 16.88 -12.03 -6.07
CA PHE A 139 15.53 -12.23 -6.57
C PHE A 139 15.39 -11.81 -8.04
N ILE A 140 15.94 -10.64 -8.37
CA ILE A 140 15.87 -10.08 -9.73
C ILE A 140 16.67 -10.94 -10.72
N ASP A 141 17.87 -11.38 -10.35
CA ASP A 141 18.78 -12.06 -11.28
C ASP A 141 18.44 -13.56 -11.43
N GLU A 142 18.01 -14.23 -10.37
CA GLU A 142 17.80 -15.69 -10.38
C GLU A 142 16.33 -16.08 -10.54
N ILE A 143 15.41 -15.36 -9.89
CA ILE A 143 14.01 -15.78 -9.79
C ILE A 143 13.15 -15.15 -10.90
N VAL A 144 13.24 -13.83 -11.10
CA VAL A 144 12.41 -13.11 -12.07
C VAL A 144 12.49 -13.67 -13.51
N PRO A 145 13.66 -14.10 -14.04
CA PRO A 145 13.74 -14.71 -15.37
C PRO A 145 12.96 -16.02 -15.48
N CYS A 146 12.92 -16.79 -14.38
CA CYS A 146 12.25 -18.08 -14.30
C CYS A 146 10.73 -17.97 -14.09
N LEU A 147 10.23 -16.81 -13.65
CA LEU A 147 8.81 -16.64 -13.38
C LEU A 147 8.00 -16.45 -14.67
N PRO A 148 6.97 -17.27 -14.93
CA PRO A 148 6.03 -17.03 -16.02
C PRO A 148 5.14 -15.80 -15.72
N PRO A 149 4.61 -15.11 -16.76
CA PRO A 149 3.87 -13.86 -16.58
C PRO A 149 2.71 -13.94 -15.58
N HIS A 150 1.91 -15.01 -15.62
CA HIS A 150 0.77 -15.18 -14.71
C HIS A 150 1.19 -15.27 -13.23
N LEU A 151 2.33 -15.89 -12.91
CA LEU A 151 2.84 -15.95 -11.52
C LEU A 151 3.40 -14.60 -11.08
N ARG A 152 4.00 -13.82 -11.98
CA ARG A 152 4.44 -12.45 -11.67
C ARG A 152 3.25 -11.55 -11.39
N LEU A 153 2.19 -11.67 -12.18
CA LEU A 153 0.96 -10.91 -11.96
C LEU A 153 0.33 -11.27 -10.60
N GLN A 154 0.26 -12.56 -10.29
CA GLN A 154 -0.24 -13.04 -9.01
C GLN A 154 0.60 -12.53 -7.83
N LEU A 155 1.93 -12.55 -7.95
CA LEU A 155 2.84 -11.98 -6.97
C LEU A 155 2.67 -10.46 -6.83
N LEU A 156 2.53 -9.74 -7.94
CA LEU A 156 2.33 -8.29 -7.96
C LEU A 156 1.03 -7.90 -7.23
N ARG A 157 -0.07 -8.61 -7.49
CA ARG A 157 -1.37 -8.39 -6.83
C ARG A 157 -1.33 -8.69 -5.33
N ASP A 158 -0.70 -9.80 -4.93
CA ASP A 158 -0.56 -10.18 -3.51
C ASP A 158 0.32 -9.18 -2.75
N THR A 159 1.48 -8.85 -3.30
CA THR A 159 2.43 -7.92 -2.67
C THR A 159 1.85 -6.50 -2.59
N ALA A 160 1.06 -6.06 -3.57
CA ALA A 160 0.33 -4.79 -3.50
C ALA A 160 -0.57 -4.68 -2.25
N ILE A 161 -1.12 -5.79 -1.76
CA ILE A 161 -1.95 -5.83 -0.53
C ILE A 161 -1.09 -6.04 0.71
N HIS A 162 -0.20 -7.04 0.70
CA HIS A 162 0.48 -7.50 1.90
C HIS A 162 1.79 -6.78 2.21
N SER A 163 2.62 -6.56 1.19
CA SER A 163 3.95 -5.96 1.34
C SER A 163 4.37 -5.33 0.01
N PRO A 164 3.99 -4.07 -0.25
CA PRO A 164 4.25 -3.41 -1.52
C PRO A 164 5.73 -3.48 -1.92
N LEU A 165 5.99 -3.79 -3.18
CA LEU A 165 7.34 -3.98 -3.70
C LEU A 165 8.10 -2.66 -3.79
N HIS A 166 9.40 -2.71 -3.55
CA HIS A 166 10.31 -1.64 -3.92
C HIS A 166 10.40 -1.48 -5.44
N ASN A 167 10.68 -0.26 -5.90
CA ASN A 167 10.75 0.08 -7.32
C ASN A 167 11.68 -0.87 -8.11
N ASP A 168 12.81 -1.27 -7.55
CA ASP A 168 13.79 -2.11 -8.26
C ASP A 168 13.20 -3.49 -8.61
N ILE A 169 12.55 -4.14 -7.64
CA ILE A 169 11.88 -5.42 -7.84
C ILE A 169 10.64 -5.26 -8.73
N LEU A 170 9.85 -4.21 -8.47
CA LEU A 170 8.66 -3.88 -9.25
C LEU A 170 9.00 -3.77 -10.75
N TYR A 171 9.92 -2.87 -11.12
CA TYR A 171 10.29 -2.66 -12.52
C TYR A 171 10.95 -3.89 -13.15
N SER A 172 11.68 -4.69 -12.37
CA SER A 172 12.24 -5.95 -12.87
C SER A 172 11.14 -6.97 -13.22
N LEU A 173 10.05 -7.03 -12.46
CA LEU A 173 8.91 -7.90 -12.77
C LEU A 173 8.17 -7.48 -14.05
N LEU A 174 8.08 -6.16 -14.30
CA LEU A 174 7.40 -5.55 -15.44
C LEU A 174 8.13 -5.75 -16.78
N LYS A 175 9.43 -6.13 -16.76
CA LYS A 175 10.29 -6.27 -17.96
C LYS A 175 10.26 -5.00 -18.83
N ASP A 176 10.58 -5.16 -20.12
CA ASP A 176 10.63 -4.10 -21.12
C ASP A 176 9.24 -3.56 -21.49
N GLU A 177 8.18 -4.36 -21.29
CA GLU A 177 6.79 -3.97 -21.57
C GLU A 177 6.26 -2.90 -20.59
N GLY A 178 6.83 -2.80 -19.39
CA GLY A 178 6.35 -1.89 -18.35
C GLY A 178 5.03 -2.30 -17.70
N HIS A 179 4.46 -3.45 -18.07
CA HIS A 179 3.26 -4.03 -17.45
C HIS A 179 3.30 -5.55 -17.49
N ILE A 180 2.46 -6.21 -16.69
CA ILE A 180 2.35 -7.68 -16.71
C ILE A 180 0.93 -8.03 -17.15
N ASP A 181 0.81 -8.63 -18.32
CA ASP A 181 -0.49 -9.11 -18.86
C ASP A 181 -1.55 -7.99 -18.92
N GLY A 182 -1.13 -6.79 -19.32
CA GLY A 182 -2.00 -5.62 -19.39
C GLY A 182 -2.33 -4.98 -18.03
N GLU A 183 -1.61 -5.32 -16.96
CA GLU A 183 -1.78 -4.70 -15.64
C GLU A 183 -0.52 -4.01 -15.11
N LEU A 184 -0.70 -2.83 -14.52
CA LEU A 184 0.33 -2.09 -13.80
C LEU A 184 -0.22 -1.67 -12.43
N ILE A 185 0.41 -2.17 -11.37
CA ILE A 185 0.00 -1.91 -9.98
C ILE A 185 1.18 -1.29 -9.21
N ILE A 186 0.98 -0.08 -8.72
CA ILE A 186 2.01 0.71 -8.05
C ILE A 186 1.46 1.18 -6.72
N VAL A 187 2.11 0.73 -5.64
CA VAL A 187 1.61 0.93 -4.28
C VAL A 187 2.71 1.44 -3.38
N GLY A 188 2.42 2.53 -2.68
CA GLY A 188 3.22 3.01 -1.56
C GLY A 188 3.88 4.38 -1.78
N PRO A 189 4.26 5.06 -0.70
CA PRO A 189 4.77 6.44 -0.75
C PRO A 189 6.17 6.56 -1.35
N THR A 190 6.94 5.47 -1.32
CA THR A 190 8.28 5.37 -1.91
C THR A 190 8.25 4.91 -3.37
N ALA A 191 7.11 4.40 -3.83
CA ALA A 191 6.94 4.02 -5.21
C ALA A 191 6.88 5.27 -6.10
N SER A 192 7.41 5.18 -7.32
CA SER A 192 7.40 6.30 -8.25
C SER A 192 7.34 5.80 -9.68
N ILE A 193 6.47 6.40 -10.50
CA ILE A 193 6.41 6.18 -11.95
C ILE A 193 7.41 7.08 -12.66
N LYS A 194 8.18 6.51 -13.59
CA LYS A 194 9.00 7.29 -14.54
C LYS A 194 8.09 8.06 -15.50
N GLU A 195 8.37 9.34 -15.73
CA GLU A 195 7.52 10.21 -16.57
C GLU A 195 7.33 9.66 -18.00
N ASP A 196 8.39 9.09 -18.57
CA ASP A 196 8.41 8.56 -19.93
C ASP A 196 8.02 7.08 -20.02
N HIS A 197 7.46 6.51 -18.96
CA HIS A 197 7.18 5.07 -18.88
C HIS A 197 6.30 4.58 -20.04
N PHE A 198 5.27 5.34 -20.41
CA PHE A 198 4.36 4.97 -21.51
C PHE A 198 4.81 5.43 -22.89
N LEU A 199 5.74 6.38 -22.98
CA LEU A 199 6.23 6.89 -24.26
C LEU A 199 7.20 5.90 -24.93
N ARG A 200 7.97 5.14 -24.14
CA ARG A 200 8.91 4.15 -24.68
C ARG A 200 8.21 2.95 -25.32
N ALA A 201 7.09 2.51 -24.74
CA ALA A 201 6.35 1.36 -25.23
C ALA A 201 5.83 1.56 -26.67
N SER A 202 5.58 2.80 -27.11
CA SER A 202 5.15 3.07 -28.49
C SER A 202 6.30 3.05 -29.49
N ASP A 203 7.51 3.42 -29.10
CA ASP A 203 8.64 3.55 -30.02
C ASP A 203 9.20 2.16 -30.40
N ASP A 204 9.31 1.23 -29.45
CA ASP A 204 9.84 -0.11 -29.70
C ASP A 204 8.92 -0.96 -30.59
N ALA A 205 7.61 -0.76 -30.49
CA ALA A 205 6.63 -1.44 -31.35
C ALA A 205 6.79 -1.08 -32.85
N SER A 206 7.46 0.03 -33.16
CA SER A 206 7.67 0.48 -34.54
C SER A 206 8.93 -0.11 -35.20
N GLN A 207 9.86 -0.68 -34.43
CA GLN A 207 11.17 -1.12 -34.94
C GLN A 207 11.29 -2.62 -35.19
N THR A 208 10.42 -3.45 -34.61
CA THR A 208 10.36 -4.87 -34.96
C THR A 208 9.70 -4.99 -36.34
N SER A 209 10.50 -5.25 -37.37
CA SER A 209 10.03 -5.57 -38.73
C SER A 209 9.04 -6.74 -38.62
N HIS A 210 7.75 -6.42 -38.63
CA HIS A 210 6.66 -7.36 -38.42
C HIS A 210 6.68 -8.35 -39.60
N ASP A 211 7.25 -9.53 -39.35
CA ASP A 211 7.01 -10.70 -40.18
C ASP A 211 5.55 -11.10 -39.94
N TRP A 212 4.68 -10.75 -40.89
CA TRP A 212 3.23 -10.94 -40.79
C TRP A 212 2.82 -12.41 -40.67
N ASP A 213 3.73 -13.33 -40.99
CA ASP A 213 3.54 -14.79 -40.86
C ASP A 213 4.03 -15.34 -39.51
N SER A 214 4.62 -14.50 -38.67
CA SER A 214 4.99 -14.92 -37.33
C SER A 214 3.75 -14.84 -36.44
N ASP A 215 3.26 -16.00 -35.97
CA ASP A 215 2.22 -16.14 -34.93
C ASP A 215 2.71 -15.61 -33.55
N VAL A 216 3.61 -14.63 -33.55
CA VAL A 216 4.19 -14.02 -32.36
C VAL A 216 3.09 -13.23 -31.69
N TRP A 217 2.71 -13.71 -30.52
CA TRP A 217 1.66 -13.14 -29.68
C TRP A 217 1.93 -11.64 -29.48
N SER A 218 1.03 -10.80 -30.00
CA SER A 218 1.08 -9.37 -29.71
C SER A 218 0.95 -9.17 -28.19
N PRO A 219 1.82 -8.38 -27.55
CA PRO A 219 1.75 -8.16 -26.11
C PRO A 219 0.38 -7.56 -25.74
N ASN A 220 -0.19 -8.04 -24.65
CA ASN A 220 -1.50 -7.57 -24.20
C ASN A 220 -1.42 -6.09 -23.83
N PRO A 221 -2.23 -5.20 -24.42
CA PRO A 221 -2.15 -3.77 -24.12
C PRO A 221 -2.50 -3.50 -22.66
N LEU A 222 -1.95 -2.41 -22.10
CA LEU A 222 -2.28 -1.97 -20.75
C LEU A 222 -3.77 -1.66 -20.62
N ARG A 223 -4.49 -2.46 -19.81
CA ARG A 223 -5.93 -2.34 -19.52
C ARG A 223 -6.20 -1.88 -18.10
N THR A 224 -5.39 -2.34 -17.14
CA THR A 224 -5.58 -2.04 -15.71
C THR A 224 -4.41 -1.23 -15.18
N LEU A 225 -4.69 -0.04 -14.66
CA LEU A 225 -3.71 0.80 -13.97
C LEU A 225 -4.18 1.10 -12.55
N VAL A 226 -3.37 0.72 -11.56
CA VAL A 226 -3.63 0.97 -10.15
C VAL A 226 -2.46 1.75 -9.56
N ILE A 227 -2.74 2.91 -9.01
CA ILE A 227 -1.79 3.77 -8.32
C ILE A 227 -2.35 4.08 -6.96
N MET A 228 -1.64 3.68 -5.91
CA MET A 228 -2.08 3.88 -4.53
C MET A 228 -0.99 4.52 -3.68
N SER A 229 -1.36 5.56 -2.92
CA SER A 229 -0.48 6.24 -1.97
C SER A 229 0.85 6.71 -2.59
N THR A 230 0.87 7.01 -3.88
CA THR A 230 2.06 7.36 -4.67
C THR A 230 2.00 8.84 -5.06
N LYS A 231 3.17 9.48 -5.29
CA LYS A 231 3.23 10.82 -5.88
C LYS A 231 3.19 10.71 -7.40
N LEU A 232 2.29 11.46 -8.03
CA LEU A 232 2.16 11.48 -9.48
C LEU A 232 2.75 12.76 -10.08
N PRO A 233 3.57 12.65 -11.13
CA PRO A 233 3.94 13.80 -11.96
C PRO A 233 2.69 14.48 -12.54
N SER A 234 2.74 15.80 -12.72
CA SER A 234 1.62 16.56 -13.28
C SER A 234 1.32 16.22 -14.75
N SER A 235 2.33 15.75 -15.48
CA SER A 235 2.26 15.28 -16.87
C SER A 235 1.73 13.85 -17.02
N PHE A 236 1.62 13.10 -15.93
CA PHE A 236 1.32 11.67 -15.97
C PHE A 236 -0.01 11.34 -16.65
N LEU A 237 -1.05 12.14 -16.42
CA LEU A 237 -2.37 11.87 -17.01
C LEU A 237 -2.41 12.04 -18.52
N SER A 238 -1.50 12.84 -19.11
CA SER A 238 -1.43 13.03 -20.57
C SER A 238 -0.67 11.92 -21.29
N THR A 239 0.08 11.09 -20.57
CA THR A 239 0.83 9.96 -21.14
C THR A 239 0.10 8.62 -20.99
N LEU A 240 -1.11 8.62 -20.42
CA LEU A 240 -1.89 7.40 -20.23
C LEU A 240 -2.31 6.79 -21.58
N PRO A 241 -2.09 5.47 -21.78
CA PRO A 241 -2.58 4.77 -22.95
C PRO A 241 -4.12 4.80 -23.04
N PRO A 242 -4.71 4.97 -24.25
CA PRO A 242 -6.16 4.97 -24.44
C PRO A 242 -6.81 3.59 -24.25
N THR A 243 -6.00 2.53 -24.12
CA THR A 243 -6.42 1.14 -23.91
C THR A 243 -6.83 0.85 -22.47
N ILE A 244 -6.60 1.78 -21.53
CA ILE A 244 -6.96 1.61 -20.12
C ILE A 244 -8.48 1.55 -19.97
N THR A 245 -8.97 0.43 -19.43
CA THR A 245 -10.38 0.20 -19.08
C THR A 245 -10.62 0.23 -17.58
N ARG A 246 -9.60 -0.02 -16.75
CA ARG A 246 -9.70 -0.01 -15.28
C ARG A 246 -8.64 0.91 -14.71
N LEU A 247 -9.05 1.99 -14.06
CA LEU A 247 -8.16 2.99 -13.48
C LEU A 247 -8.48 3.19 -12.00
N ALA A 248 -7.50 2.96 -11.13
CA ALA A 248 -7.58 3.29 -9.72
C ALA A 248 -6.47 4.26 -9.34
N LEU A 249 -6.87 5.41 -8.80
CA LEU A 249 -6.02 6.49 -8.33
C LEU A 249 -6.38 6.74 -6.86
N ILE A 250 -5.81 5.96 -5.95
CA ILE A 250 -6.27 5.85 -4.56
C ILE A 250 -5.31 6.56 -3.62
N ASN A 251 -5.86 7.35 -2.68
CA ASN A 251 -5.10 8.04 -1.63
C ASN A 251 -3.86 8.79 -2.17
N LEU A 252 -4.03 9.55 -3.25
CA LEU A 252 -2.95 10.35 -3.82
C LEU A 252 -2.66 11.56 -2.93
N HIS A 253 -1.38 11.92 -2.85
CA HIS A 253 -0.91 13.02 -2.01
C HIS A 253 -1.27 14.41 -2.55
N SER A 254 -1.42 14.53 -3.87
CA SER A 254 -1.64 15.80 -4.57
C SER A 254 -2.86 15.70 -5.48
N PRO A 255 -3.60 16.81 -5.68
CA PRO A 255 -4.68 16.87 -6.64
C PRO A 255 -4.16 16.64 -8.06
N ILE A 256 -4.99 16.01 -8.89
CA ILE A 256 -4.68 15.68 -10.28
C ILE A 256 -5.69 16.32 -11.24
N PRO A 257 -5.29 16.69 -12.47
CA PRO A 257 -6.20 17.33 -13.44
C PRO A 257 -7.19 16.33 -14.05
N LEU A 258 -8.22 15.95 -13.29
CA LEU A 258 -9.23 14.94 -13.67
C LEU A 258 -9.93 15.24 -15.01
N HIS A 259 -10.08 16.52 -15.38
CA HIS A 259 -10.72 16.93 -16.64
C HIS A 259 -10.00 16.39 -17.90
N ARG A 260 -8.76 15.93 -17.79
CA ARG A 260 -8.00 15.34 -18.90
C ARG A 260 -8.28 13.85 -19.11
N LEU A 261 -8.73 13.15 -18.06
CA LEU A 261 -8.93 11.70 -18.10
C LEU A 261 -9.94 11.25 -19.17
N PRO A 262 -11.06 11.94 -19.44
CA PRO A 262 -11.98 11.53 -20.51
C PRO A 262 -11.37 11.63 -21.92
N GLY A 263 -10.33 12.45 -22.09
CA GLY A 263 -9.55 12.50 -23.32
C GLY A 263 -8.51 11.40 -23.41
N ALA A 264 -7.83 11.09 -22.30
CA ALA A 264 -6.77 10.11 -22.26
C ALA A 264 -7.28 8.67 -22.24
N CYS A 265 -8.33 8.37 -21.46
CA CYS A 265 -8.89 7.03 -21.28
C CYS A 265 -10.37 7.00 -21.69
N PRO A 266 -10.70 6.96 -22.99
CA PRO A 266 -12.10 6.97 -23.46
C PRO A 266 -12.83 5.64 -23.18
N LEU A 267 -12.09 4.52 -23.05
CA LEU A 267 -12.63 3.16 -22.85
C LEU A 267 -12.80 2.80 -21.37
N LEU A 268 -12.81 3.79 -20.49
CA LEU A 268 -12.79 3.54 -19.05
C LEU A 268 -14.11 2.93 -18.57
N GLU A 269 -14.05 1.73 -18.00
CA GLU A 269 -15.15 0.97 -17.41
C GLU A 269 -15.24 1.13 -15.89
N ILE A 270 -14.09 1.17 -15.23
CA ILE A 270 -13.98 1.29 -13.77
C ILE A 270 -13.04 2.45 -13.44
N LEU A 271 -13.54 3.42 -12.68
CA LEU A 271 -12.75 4.52 -12.14
C LEU A 271 -12.84 4.52 -10.62
N ASP A 272 -11.72 4.28 -9.93
CA ASP A 272 -11.64 4.39 -8.47
C ASP A 272 -10.81 5.61 -8.06
N LEU A 273 -11.47 6.58 -7.45
CA LEU A 273 -10.88 7.79 -6.86
C LEU A 273 -10.97 7.77 -5.32
N SER A 274 -11.15 6.61 -4.71
CA SER A 274 -11.35 6.48 -3.26
C SER A 274 -10.17 7.04 -2.43
N TYR A 275 -10.49 7.46 -1.21
CA TYR A 275 -9.57 7.91 -0.16
C TYR A 275 -8.72 9.14 -0.52
N ASN A 276 -9.05 9.86 -1.58
CA ASN A 276 -8.35 11.09 -1.97
C ASN A 276 -8.84 12.28 -1.12
N ARG A 277 -8.08 12.63 -0.08
CA ARG A 277 -8.46 13.73 0.85
C ARG A 277 -8.58 15.09 0.17
N TRP A 278 -7.85 15.33 -0.92
CA TRP A 278 -7.96 16.56 -1.70
C TRP A 278 -9.30 16.73 -2.42
N LEU A 279 -10.13 15.67 -2.49
CA LEU A 279 -11.53 15.77 -2.92
C LEU A 279 -12.47 16.19 -1.78
N GLN A 280 -12.11 15.97 -0.51
CA GLN A 280 -12.93 16.40 0.62
C GLN A 280 -12.82 17.92 0.82
N THR A 281 -11.59 18.43 0.80
CA THR A 281 -11.30 19.86 0.87
C THR A 281 -11.18 20.41 -0.55
N MET A 282 -12.32 20.48 -1.26
CA MET A 282 -12.38 21.02 -2.61
C MET A 282 -11.86 22.46 -2.61
N SER A 283 -10.62 22.65 -3.03
CA SER A 283 -10.17 23.98 -3.44
C SER A 283 -11.04 24.45 -4.61
N ASP A 284 -11.18 25.76 -4.79
CA ASP A 284 -11.91 26.32 -5.94
C ASP A 284 -11.39 25.75 -7.27
N GLU A 285 -10.09 25.45 -7.36
CA GLU A 285 -9.48 24.84 -8.54
C GLU A 285 -9.91 23.38 -8.73
N THR A 286 -9.94 22.60 -7.64
CA THR A 286 -10.42 21.20 -7.67
C THR A 286 -11.88 21.14 -8.09
N SER A 287 -12.74 22.00 -7.53
CA SER A 287 -14.17 22.09 -7.90
C SER A 287 -14.33 22.43 -9.37
N LYS A 288 -13.64 23.48 -9.86
CA LYS A 288 -13.65 23.87 -11.27
C LYS A 288 -13.15 22.74 -12.18
N SER A 289 -12.11 22.00 -11.78
CA SER A 289 -11.62 20.86 -12.57
C SER A 289 -12.64 19.73 -12.65
N LEU A 290 -13.37 19.46 -11.56
CA LEU A 290 -14.40 18.43 -11.52
C LEU A 290 -15.66 18.86 -12.27
N GLU A 291 -16.01 20.14 -12.20
CA GLU A 291 -17.12 20.73 -12.94
C GLU A 291 -16.86 20.75 -14.45
N ARG A 292 -15.61 20.89 -14.87
CA ARG A 292 -15.19 20.80 -16.27
C ARG A 292 -15.16 19.37 -16.81
N LEU A 293 -15.30 18.36 -15.95
CA LEU A 293 -15.26 16.98 -16.37
C LEU A 293 -16.50 16.65 -17.20
N ASP A 294 -16.27 16.24 -18.44
CA ASP A 294 -17.33 15.83 -19.35
C ASP A 294 -17.61 14.33 -19.18
N TRP A 295 -18.47 14.01 -18.21
CA TRP A 295 -18.88 12.63 -17.89
C TRP A 295 -19.50 11.87 -19.06
N ARG A 296 -20.00 12.58 -20.09
CA ARG A 296 -20.61 11.99 -21.29
C ARG A 296 -19.59 11.31 -22.20
N ARG A 297 -18.31 11.65 -22.08
CA ARG A 297 -17.26 11.02 -22.87
C ARG A 297 -16.95 9.59 -22.42
N TRP A 298 -17.33 9.23 -21.20
CA TRP A 298 -17.16 7.89 -20.67
C TRP A 298 -18.42 7.05 -20.85
N ASN A 299 -18.66 6.65 -22.10
CA ASN A 299 -19.79 5.80 -22.48
C ASN A 299 -19.73 4.41 -21.84
N TYR A 300 -18.52 3.92 -21.53
CA TYR A 300 -18.30 2.59 -20.99
C TYR A 300 -18.19 2.56 -19.46
N LEU A 301 -18.15 3.71 -18.79
CA LEU A 301 -17.93 3.75 -17.34
C LEU A 301 -19.15 3.18 -16.62
N ARG A 302 -18.94 2.05 -15.92
CA ARG A 302 -19.95 1.27 -15.18
C ARG A 302 -19.82 1.45 -13.68
N ILE A 303 -18.60 1.58 -13.16
CA ILE A 303 -18.34 1.68 -11.71
C ILE A 303 -17.50 2.92 -11.41
N LEU A 304 -17.96 3.73 -10.47
CA LEU A 304 -17.25 4.89 -9.93
C LEU A 304 -17.04 4.72 -8.41
N GLY A 305 -15.79 4.51 -7.99
CA GLY A 305 -15.39 4.45 -6.59
C GLY A 305 -15.02 5.83 -6.05
N ILE A 306 -15.69 6.28 -5.00
CA ILE A 306 -15.46 7.59 -4.35
C ILE A 306 -15.51 7.49 -2.82
N ARG A 307 -15.05 6.36 -2.27
CA ARG A 307 -15.07 6.08 -0.84
C ARG A 307 -14.27 7.11 -0.07
N GLU A 308 -14.81 7.61 1.03
CA GLU A 308 -14.17 8.64 1.87
C GLU A 308 -13.68 9.88 1.08
N CYS A 309 -14.29 10.24 -0.05
CA CYS A 309 -13.90 11.45 -0.80
C CYS A 309 -14.76 12.67 -0.49
N GLY A 310 -15.91 12.50 0.17
CA GLY A 310 -16.81 13.60 0.54
C GLY A 310 -17.41 14.34 -0.67
N MET A 311 -17.57 13.68 -1.82
CA MET A 311 -18.15 14.31 -3.01
C MET A 311 -19.61 14.74 -2.78
N SER A 312 -19.99 15.88 -3.37
CA SER A 312 -21.36 16.38 -3.30
C SER A 312 -22.32 15.53 -4.14
N GLN A 313 -23.59 15.48 -3.70
CA GLN A 313 -24.67 14.81 -4.43
C GLN A 313 -24.92 15.41 -5.82
N GLU A 314 -24.57 16.69 -6.02
CA GLU A 314 -24.66 17.34 -7.32
C GLU A 314 -23.73 16.70 -8.35
N ILE A 315 -22.49 16.38 -7.97
CA ILE A 315 -21.53 15.70 -8.87
C ILE A 315 -22.05 14.30 -9.21
N ILE A 316 -22.55 13.58 -8.21
CA ILE A 316 -23.15 12.25 -8.38
C ILE A 316 -24.31 12.30 -9.38
N SER A 317 -25.21 13.27 -9.24
CA SER A 317 -26.32 13.47 -10.19
C SER A 317 -25.85 13.79 -11.62
N ARG A 318 -24.68 14.44 -11.77
CA ARG A 318 -24.09 14.74 -13.08
C ARG A 318 -23.45 13.54 -13.74
N VAL A 319 -22.88 12.60 -12.98
CA VAL A 319 -22.26 11.37 -13.52
C VAL A 319 -23.27 10.55 -14.32
N ASN A 320 -24.48 10.40 -13.79
CA ASN A 320 -25.56 9.63 -14.44
C ASN A 320 -26.39 10.46 -15.42
N ARG A 321 -26.13 11.77 -15.53
CA ARG A 321 -26.88 12.63 -16.45
C ARG A 321 -26.51 12.30 -17.90
N ALA A 322 -27.52 11.87 -18.66
CA ALA A 322 -27.42 11.52 -20.09
C ALA A 322 -26.66 10.21 -20.40
N LYS A 323 -26.55 9.30 -19.44
CA LYS A 323 -26.14 7.92 -19.69
C LYS A 323 -27.36 7.02 -19.92
N LEU A 324 -27.16 5.98 -20.73
CA LEU A 324 -28.18 4.95 -20.98
C LEU A 324 -28.27 3.96 -19.81
N GLU A 325 -27.11 3.63 -19.22
CA GLU A 325 -26.99 2.79 -18.04
C GLU A 325 -26.47 3.64 -16.87
N ASP A 326 -27.08 3.50 -15.70
CA ASP A 326 -26.62 4.19 -14.50
C ASP A 326 -25.26 3.62 -14.05
N VAL A 327 -24.35 4.52 -13.70
CA VAL A 327 -23.05 4.15 -13.10
C VAL A 327 -23.28 3.71 -11.66
N GLU A 328 -22.77 2.54 -11.30
CA GLU A 328 -22.71 2.06 -9.91
C GLU A 328 -21.71 2.92 -9.14
N ILE A 329 -22.20 3.70 -8.17
CA ILE A 329 -21.38 4.59 -7.36
C ILE A 329 -21.13 3.92 -6.00
N ILE A 330 -19.86 3.64 -5.71
CA ILE A 330 -19.42 3.01 -4.46
C ILE A 330 -18.83 4.09 -3.54
N GLN A 331 -19.49 4.30 -2.39
CA GLN A 331 -19.13 5.28 -1.36
C GLN A 331 -18.60 4.60 -0.09
#